data_AF-A0A7V9I2X0-F1
#
_entry.id   AF-A0A7V9I2X0-F1
#
_cell.length_a   1.000
_cell.length_b   1.000
_cell.length_c   1.000
_cell.angle_alpha   90.00
_cell.angle_beta   90.00
_cell.angle_gamma   90.00
#
_symmetry.space_group_name_H-M   'P 1'
#
loop_
_entity.id
_entity.type
_entity.pdbx_description
1 polymer ?
#
loop_
_entity_poly.entity_id
_entity_poly.type
_entity_poly.pdbx_seq_one_letter_code
_entity_poly.pdbx_strand_id
1 'polypeptide(L)'
;MPEPAGLGPRFGALAEREFRLLFLGRVVSFFGNAIAIVALAFAVLDLTGSQSKLGLVLAARALPQVVFLLVGGVWADRLPRNLVMVGSNLVSAAAQALVAFVLLTGTAELWHLIALQAIGGAASAFFFPASSGAVPQTVSPARLQEANALLRLSINATTIGGAAAGGLLVAGVGPGWTIAIDACTYLLGAAFLAPMRLRAAARAVAGSSFLRELIEGWNEFRSRTWLWVIVVEFAFLNAAANTSFAVLGPTVAKRDLGGPAAWGAILTGEAVGLVLGGLLALRIRPARPLLVASGAIVLLAPPFALLGLGAPVAAIAGAAVIGGIGIEIFGVLWDTTMQQQIPAEALARVYSYDALGSFVLMPIGFAVVGPISNVVGISATLYGVAALIVVCVGLILTIGDVRTLGRREAPPTVSRP
;
A
#
# COMPACT_ATOMS: atom_id res chain seq x y z
N MET A 1 -21.53 38.52 22.79
CA MET A 1 -20.41 38.79 21.87
C MET A 1 -19.72 37.46 21.60
N PRO A 2 -19.53 37.03 20.35
CA PRO A 2 -18.74 35.84 20.07
C PRO A 2 -17.27 36.15 20.37
N GLU A 3 -16.60 35.24 21.10
CA GLU A 3 -15.16 35.30 21.33
C GLU A 3 -14.41 35.35 19.99
N PRO A 4 -13.33 36.13 19.88
CA PRO A 4 -12.53 36.17 18.67
C PRO A 4 -11.94 34.77 18.43
N ALA A 5 -12.09 34.28 17.20
CA ALA A 5 -11.46 33.07 16.71
C ALA A 5 -9.94 33.19 16.90
N GLY A 6 -9.45 32.64 18.02
CA GLY A 6 -8.03 32.52 18.28
C GLY A 6 -7.40 31.75 17.13
N LEU A 7 -6.41 32.37 16.50
CA LEU A 7 -5.48 31.68 15.60
C LEU A 7 -4.97 30.43 16.32
N GLY A 8 -5.55 29.27 15.98
CA GLY A 8 -5.09 27.98 16.50
C GLY A 8 -3.57 27.85 16.26
N PRO A 9 -2.84 27.16 17.15
CA PRO A 9 -1.37 27.15 17.10
C PRO A 9 -0.91 26.73 15.71
N ARG A 10 0.03 27.48 15.13
CA ARG A 10 0.55 27.45 13.73
C ARG A 10 0.99 26.07 13.18
N PHE A 11 0.86 25.00 13.96
CA PHE A 11 1.27 23.64 13.64
C PHE A 11 0.14 22.60 13.78
N GLY A 12 -1.09 23.00 14.15
CA GLY A 12 -2.26 22.11 14.14
C GLY A 12 -2.04 20.79 14.89
N ALA A 13 -2.37 19.65 14.29
CA ALA A 13 -2.12 18.32 14.87
C ALA A 13 -0.64 18.08 15.22
N LEU A 14 0.32 18.62 14.43
CA LEU A 14 1.77 18.50 14.69
C LEU A 14 2.23 19.23 15.94
N ALA A 15 1.40 20.08 16.55
CA ALA A 15 1.71 20.66 17.85
C ALA A 15 1.72 19.58 18.97
N GLU A 16 0.90 18.53 18.82
CA GLU A 16 0.82 17.43 19.78
C GLU A 16 2.06 16.54 19.66
N ARG A 17 2.85 16.45 20.75
CA ARG A 17 4.16 15.79 20.75
C ARG A 17 4.10 14.35 20.26
N GLU A 18 3.17 13.56 20.78
CA GLU A 18 3.05 12.13 20.46
C GLU A 18 2.70 11.94 18.98
N PHE A 19 1.84 12.81 18.43
CA PHE A 19 1.49 12.76 17.02
C PHE A 19 2.65 13.17 16.14
N ARG A 20 3.39 14.23 16.51
CA ARG A 20 4.57 14.66 15.76
C ARG A 20 5.63 13.56 15.69
N LEU A 21 5.85 12.83 16.79
CA LEU A 21 6.76 11.68 16.83
C LEU A 21 6.27 10.53 15.94
N LEU A 22 4.98 10.17 16.03
CA LEU A 22 4.37 9.16 15.16
C LEU A 22 4.47 9.55 13.68
N PHE A 23 4.14 10.81 13.37
CA PHE A 23 4.16 11.37 12.03
C PHE A 23 5.57 11.29 11.44
N LEU A 24 6.59 11.83 12.13
CA LEU A 24 7.97 11.79 11.66
C LEU A 24 8.48 10.35 11.52
N GLY A 25 8.18 9.48 12.48
CA GLY A 25 8.57 8.08 12.43
C GLY A 25 7.98 7.35 11.23
N ARG A 26 6.69 7.56 10.93
CA ARG A 26 6.05 6.98 9.73
C ARG A 26 6.64 7.56 8.47
N VAL A 27 6.68 8.88 8.31
CA VAL A 27 7.13 9.54 7.08
C VAL A 27 8.53 9.09 6.69
N VAL A 28 9.46 9.06 7.64
CA VAL A 28 10.84 8.63 7.38
C VAL A 28 10.91 7.15 6.99
N SER A 29 10.21 6.25 7.69
CA SER A 29 10.20 4.82 7.35
C SER A 29 9.48 4.51 6.02
N PHE A 30 8.37 5.20 5.70
CA PHE A 30 7.68 5.03 4.43
C PHE A 30 8.51 5.57 3.26
N PHE A 31 9.20 6.69 3.44
CA PHE A 31 10.10 7.24 2.43
C PHE A 31 11.26 6.30 2.12
N GLY A 32 11.95 5.78 3.15
CA GLY A 32 13.01 4.78 2.95
C GLY A 32 12.51 3.53 2.25
N ASN A 33 11.33 3.02 2.67
CA ASN A 33 10.75 1.83 2.06
C ASN A 33 10.44 2.02 0.57
N ALA A 34 9.88 3.19 0.19
CA ALA A 34 9.60 3.52 -1.20
C ALA A 34 10.87 3.54 -2.07
N ILE A 35 11.98 4.05 -1.52
CA ILE A 35 13.29 4.03 -2.19
C ILE A 35 13.82 2.58 -2.28
N ALA A 36 13.74 1.80 -1.20
CA ALA A 36 14.29 0.46 -1.14
C ALA A 36 13.58 -0.54 -2.07
N ILE A 37 12.29 -0.37 -2.34
CA ILE A 37 11.57 -1.21 -3.31
C ILE A 37 12.24 -1.13 -4.69
N VAL A 38 12.60 0.07 -5.14
CA VAL A 38 13.32 0.25 -6.40
C VAL A 38 14.71 -0.38 -6.31
N ALA A 39 15.46 -0.08 -5.24
CA ALA A 39 16.81 -0.59 -5.06
C ALA A 39 16.89 -2.11 -4.99
N LEU A 40 15.97 -2.76 -4.28
CA LEU A 40 15.89 -4.22 -4.18
C LEU A 40 15.61 -4.86 -5.54
N ALA A 41 14.72 -4.25 -6.35
CA ALA A 41 14.42 -4.76 -7.68
C ALA A 41 15.68 -4.78 -8.56
N PHE A 42 16.41 -3.66 -8.61
CA PHE A 42 17.64 -3.58 -9.40
C PHE A 42 18.78 -4.41 -8.79
N ALA A 43 18.91 -4.49 -7.47
CA ALA A 43 19.89 -5.36 -6.81
C ALA A 43 19.73 -6.83 -7.24
N VAL A 44 18.50 -7.35 -7.22
CA VAL A 44 18.24 -8.74 -7.60
C VAL A 44 18.45 -8.94 -9.10
N LEU A 45 18.04 -7.99 -9.93
CA LEU A 45 18.28 -8.05 -11.38
C LEU A 45 19.75 -7.93 -11.74
N ASP A 46 20.55 -7.15 -11.00
CA ASP A 46 22.01 -7.02 -11.17
C ASP A 46 22.71 -8.30 -10.75
N LEU A 47 22.32 -8.86 -9.60
CA LEU A 47 22.90 -10.09 -9.07
C LEU A 47 22.58 -11.32 -9.93
N THR A 48 21.38 -11.38 -10.51
CA THR A 48 20.85 -12.64 -11.05
C THR A 48 20.43 -12.62 -12.51
N GLY A 49 20.21 -11.44 -13.09
CA GLY A 49 19.67 -11.29 -14.45
C GLY A 49 18.27 -11.88 -14.67
N SER A 50 17.51 -12.21 -13.60
CA SER A 50 16.28 -12.99 -13.73
C SER A 50 15.08 -12.36 -13.02
N GLN A 51 14.03 -12.04 -13.78
CA GLN A 51 12.74 -11.61 -13.23
C GLN A 51 12.08 -12.67 -12.34
N SER A 52 12.34 -13.97 -12.55
CA SER A 52 11.82 -15.04 -11.69
C SER A 52 12.42 -15.01 -10.30
N LYS A 53 13.73 -14.73 -10.21
CA LYS A 53 14.41 -14.59 -8.91
C LYS A 53 13.98 -13.31 -8.20
N LEU A 54 13.73 -12.22 -8.93
CA LEU A 54 13.10 -11.02 -8.37
C LEU A 54 11.70 -11.32 -7.81
N GLY A 55 10.85 -11.99 -8.59
CA GLY A 55 9.54 -12.45 -8.15
C GLY A 55 9.62 -13.28 -6.88
N LEU A 56 10.56 -14.22 -6.78
CA LEU A 56 10.76 -15.04 -5.58
C LEU A 56 11.16 -14.22 -4.34
N VAL A 57 12.03 -13.23 -4.49
CA VAL A 57 12.43 -12.33 -3.39
C VAL A 57 11.25 -11.48 -2.91
N LEU A 58 10.44 -10.96 -3.82
CA LEU A 58 9.23 -10.20 -3.46
C LEU A 58 8.13 -11.09 -2.87
N ALA A 59 8.00 -12.32 -3.36
CA ALA A 59 7.11 -13.33 -2.76
C ALA A 59 7.53 -13.67 -1.33
N ALA A 60 8.83 -13.82 -1.09
CA ALA A 60 9.39 -14.08 0.23
C ALA A 60 9.09 -12.94 1.22
N ARG A 61 8.99 -11.70 0.75
CA ARG A 61 8.51 -10.56 1.56
C ARG A 61 7.01 -10.62 1.79
N ALA A 62 6.24 -10.81 0.73
CA ALA A 62 4.78 -10.72 0.77
C ALA A 62 4.14 -11.84 1.59
N LEU A 63 4.67 -13.07 1.51
CA LEU A 63 4.12 -14.24 2.20
C LEU A 63 4.03 -14.05 3.72
N PRO A 64 5.12 -13.79 4.47
CA PRO A 64 5.04 -13.55 5.90
C PRO A 64 4.27 -12.26 6.22
N GLN A 65 4.35 -11.24 5.36
CA GLN A 65 3.57 -10.02 5.57
C GLN A 65 2.07 -10.30 5.63
N VAL A 66 1.54 -11.09 4.70
CA VAL A 66 0.13 -11.48 4.66
C VAL A 66 -0.21 -12.44 5.80
N VAL A 67 0.59 -13.50 6.00
CA VAL A 67 0.33 -14.55 7.00
C VAL A 67 0.32 -13.99 8.42
N PHE A 68 1.26 -13.10 8.74
CA PHE A 68 1.37 -12.52 10.07
C PHE A 68 0.53 -11.25 10.28
N LEU A 69 -0.16 -10.73 9.26
CA LEU A 69 -0.94 -9.48 9.39
C LEU A 69 -2.00 -9.58 10.50
N LEU A 70 -2.75 -10.70 10.53
CA LEU A 70 -3.76 -10.96 11.56
C LEU A 70 -3.13 -11.11 12.96
N VAL A 71 -1.98 -11.79 13.03
CA VAL A 71 -1.22 -11.96 14.28
C VAL A 71 -0.72 -10.61 14.79
N GLY A 72 -0.24 -9.75 13.89
CA GLY A 72 0.20 -8.39 14.18
C GLY A 72 -0.88 -7.54 14.84
N GLY A 73 -2.13 -7.67 14.39
CA GLY A 73 -3.29 -7.02 15.02
C GLY A 73 -3.48 -7.46 16.48
N VAL A 74 -3.49 -8.77 16.73
CA VAL A 74 -3.66 -9.32 18.09
C VAL A 74 -2.54 -8.86 19.04
N TRP A 75 -1.30 -8.81 18.55
CA TRP A 75 -0.16 -8.35 19.34
C TRP A 75 -0.18 -6.84 19.58
N ALA A 76 -0.61 -6.05 18.60
CA ALA A 76 -0.80 -4.60 18.72
C ALA A 76 -1.84 -4.20 19.78
N ASP A 77 -2.75 -5.12 20.14
CA ASP A 77 -3.73 -4.91 21.20
C ASP A 77 -3.28 -5.44 22.58
N ARG A 78 -2.31 -6.37 22.61
CA ARG A 78 -1.78 -6.96 23.86
C ARG A 78 -0.55 -6.24 24.39
N LEU A 79 0.24 -5.65 23.51
CA LEU A 79 1.50 -4.98 23.85
C LEU A 79 1.37 -3.46 23.68
N PRO A 80 2.21 -2.66 24.35
CA PRO A 80 2.32 -1.23 24.05
C PRO A 80 2.65 -1.01 22.57
N ARG A 81 1.78 -0.30 21.85
CA ARG A 81 1.88 -0.09 20.39
C ARG A 81 3.21 0.54 19.99
N ASN A 82 3.76 1.43 20.81
CA ASN A 82 5.08 2.04 20.57
C ASN A 82 6.21 1.00 20.57
N LEU A 83 6.18 0.01 21.48
CA LEU A 83 7.19 -1.05 21.51
C LEU A 83 7.09 -1.97 20.30
N VAL A 84 5.87 -2.30 19.87
CA VAL A 84 5.66 -3.10 18.65
C VAL A 84 6.20 -2.37 17.41
N MET A 85 5.90 -1.07 17.28
CA MET A 85 6.41 -0.26 16.18
C MET A 85 7.94 -0.12 16.20
N VAL A 86 8.53 0.17 17.36
CA VAL A 86 9.99 0.27 17.52
C VAL A 86 10.67 -1.05 17.19
N GLY A 87 10.20 -2.17 17.75
CA GLY A 87 10.74 -3.50 17.46
C GLY A 87 10.66 -3.84 15.98
N SER A 88 9.54 -3.55 15.33
CA SER A 88 9.36 -3.78 13.89
C SER A 88 10.35 -2.96 13.06
N ASN A 89 10.57 -1.70 13.42
CA ASN A 89 11.56 -0.84 12.74
C ASN A 89 13.00 -1.31 12.99
N LEU A 90 13.34 -1.76 14.20
CA LEU A 90 14.69 -2.27 14.49
C LEU A 90 14.98 -3.58 13.73
N VAL A 91 14.01 -4.50 13.65
CA VAL A 91 14.14 -5.73 12.85
C VAL A 91 14.27 -5.39 11.37
N SER A 92 13.46 -4.44 10.87
CA SER A 92 13.55 -3.98 9.47
C SER A 92 14.89 -3.31 9.18
N ALA A 93 15.38 -2.46 10.07
CA ALA A 93 16.69 -1.82 9.96
C ALA A 93 17.82 -2.85 9.90
N ALA A 94 17.81 -3.85 10.79
CA ALA A 94 18.81 -4.92 10.78
C ALA A 94 18.74 -5.72 9.48
N ALA A 95 17.54 -6.11 9.03
CA ALA A 95 17.37 -6.84 7.78
C ALA A 95 17.90 -6.05 6.58
N GLN A 96 17.54 -4.77 6.44
CA GLN A 96 18.01 -3.93 5.35
C GLN A 96 19.52 -3.62 5.45
N ALA A 97 20.05 -3.43 6.66
CA ALA A 97 21.49 -3.24 6.86
C ALA A 97 22.28 -4.49 6.43
N LEU A 98 21.79 -5.69 6.72
CA LEU A 98 22.40 -6.93 6.26
C LEU A 98 22.29 -7.07 4.73
N VAL A 99 21.15 -6.73 4.12
CA VAL A 99 21.00 -6.70 2.65
C VAL A 99 22.02 -5.74 2.03
N ALA A 100 22.12 -4.52 2.56
CA ALA A 100 23.09 -3.53 2.09
C ALA A 100 24.53 -4.05 2.26
N PHE A 101 24.86 -4.64 3.41
CA PHE A 101 26.18 -5.19 3.69
C PHE A 101 26.59 -6.27 2.68
N VAL A 102 25.74 -7.27 2.41
CA VAL A 102 26.08 -8.33 1.46
C VAL A 102 26.19 -7.81 0.03
N LEU A 103 25.39 -6.81 -0.36
CA LEU A 103 25.47 -6.16 -1.67
C LEU A 103 26.74 -5.33 -1.83
N LEU A 104 27.09 -4.52 -0.83
CA LEU A 104 28.26 -3.64 -0.86
C LEU A 104 29.59 -4.40 -0.78
N THR A 105 29.61 -5.54 -0.10
CA THR A 105 30.79 -6.42 -0.03
C THR A 105 30.92 -7.35 -1.24
N GLY A 106 29.93 -7.38 -2.13
CA GLY A 106 29.89 -8.30 -3.27
C GLY A 106 29.70 -9.77 -2.88
N THR A 107 29.26 -10.05 -1.66
CA THR A 107 29.01 -11.41 -1.13
C THR A 107 27.53 -11.80 -1.19
N ALA A 108 26.70 -10.99 -1.83
CA ALA A 108 25.27 -11.22 -1.95
C ALA A 108 24.99 -12.52 -2.71
N GLU A 109 24.10 -13.32 -2.14
CA GLU A 109 23.55 -14.52 -2.77
C GLU A 109 22.03 -14.41 -2.73
N LEU A 110 21.34 -15.10 -3.64
CA LEU A 110 19.89 -15.00 -3.74
C LEU A 110 19.18 -15.37 -2.43
N TRP A 111 19.65 -16.40 -1.73
CA TRP A 111 19.01 -16.85 -0.49
C TRP A 111 19.17 -15.82 0.64
N HIS A 112 20.25 -15.04 0.69
CA HIS A 112 20.40 -13.92 1.62
C HIS A 112 19.24 -12.94 1.44
N LEU A 113 18.95 -12.55 0.19
CA LEU A 113 17.87 -11.61 -0.13
C LEU A 113 16.50 -12.21 0.21
N ILE A 114 16.27 -13.48 -0.12
CA ILE A 114 15.01 -14.18 0.21
C ILE A 114 14.77 -14.18 1.73
N ALA A 115 15.74 -14.64 2.52
CA ALA A 115 15.61 -14.77 3.97
C ALA A 115 15.42 -13.39 4.64
N LEU A 116 16.22 -12.40 4.25
CA LEU A 116 16.16 -11.06 4.83
C LEU A 116 14.86 -10.32 4.44
N GLN A 117 14.37 -10.50 3.22
CA GLN A 117 13.07 -9.94 2.83
C GLN A 117 11.90 -10.64 3.52
N ALA A 118 12.00 -11.95 3.80
CA ALA A 118 11.01 -12.64 4.64
C ALA A 118 10.95 -12.08 6.06
N ILE A 119 12.11 -11.81 6.67
CA ILE A 119 12.20 -11.16 7.98
C ILE A 119 11.59 -9.75 7.92
N GLY A 120 11.92 -8.95 6.91
CA GLY A 120 11.38 -7.61 6.73
C GLY A 120 9.86 -7.59 6.48
N GLY A 121 9.34 -8.57 5.72
CA GLY A 121 7.91 -8.77 5.50
C GLY A 121 7.17 -9.11 6.79
N ALA A 122 7.73 -10.03 7.59
CA ALA A 122 7.19 -10.35 8.92
C ALA A 122 7.14 -9.12 9.83
N ALA A 123 8.24 -8.36 9.94
CA ALA A 123 8.29 -7.14 10.75
C ALA A 123 7.24 -6.10 10.30
N SER A 124 7.06 -5.93 8.99
CA SER A 124 6.07 -5.01 8.43
C SER A 124 4.63 -5.38 8.82
N ALA A 125 4.33 -6.68 8.98
CA ALA A 125 3.01 -7.17 9.39
C ALA A 125 2.59 -6.70 10.79
N PHE A 126 3.55 -6.51 11.70
CA PHE A 126 3.30 -6.01 13.07
C PHE A 126 3.23 -4.48 13.12
N PHE A 127 4.02 -3.79 12.29
CA PHE A 127 4.09 -2.33 12.28
C PHE A 127 2.76 -1.68 11.91
N PHE A 128 2.13 -2.13 10.82
CA PHE A 128 0.94 -1.47 10.26
C PHE A 128 -0.26 -1.40 11.24
N PRO A 129 -0.74 -2.51 11.83
CA PRO A 129 -1.85 -2.45 12.78
C PRO A 129 -1.52 -1.64 14.03
N ALA A 130 -0.28 -1.76 14.56
CA ALA A 130 0.17 -0.96 15.71
C ALA A 130 0.19 0.54 15.40
N SER A 131 0.68 0.91 14.21
CA SER A 131 0.79 2.30 13.76
C SER A 131 -0.56 2.96 13.51
N SER A 132 -1.49 2.25 12.86
CA SER A 132 -2.85 2.76 12.64
C SER A 132 -3.61 2.90 13.96
N GLY A 133 -3.49 1.93 14.87
CA GLY A 133 -4.09 2.02 16.20
C GLY A 133 -3.48 3.10 17.10
N ALA A 134 -2.24 3.51 16.85
CA ALA A 134 -1.59 4.55 17.64
C ALA A 134 -2.17 5.95 17.38
N VAL A 135 -2.62 6.25 16.16
CA VAL A 135 -3.09 7.59 15.74
C VAL A 135 -4.09 8.22 16.73
N PRO A 136 -5.24 7.59 17.07
CA PRO A 136 -6.22 8.18 17.98
C PRO A 136 -5.71 8.36 19.43
N GLN A 137 -4.60 7.73 19.81
CA GLN A 137 -3.98 7.92 21.12
C GLN A 137 -2.97 9.09 21.14
N THR A 138 -2.60 9.60 19.97
CA THR A 138 -1.56 10.64 19.82
C THR A 138 -2.10 12.04 19.63
N VAL A 139 -3.40 12.17 19.34
CA VAL A 139 -4.07 13.45 19.09
C VAL A 139 -5.37 13.58 19.87
N SER A 140 -5.73 14.82 20.21
CA SER A 140 -7.05 15.15 20.72
C SER A 140 -8.16 14.80 19.70
N PRO A 141 -9.37 14.43 20.17
CA PRO A 141 -10.48 14.07 19.27
C PRO A 141 -10.81 15.13 18.21
N ALA A 142 -10.69 16.42 18.57
CA ALA A 142 -10.93 17.54 17.66
C ALA A 142 -9.91 17.63 16.50
N ARG A 143 -8.71 17.06 16.67
CA ARG A 143 -7.63 17.08 15.68
C ARG A 143 -7.44 15.76 14.94
N LEU A 144 -8.25 14.74 15.25
CA LEU A 144 -8.12 13.41 14.67
C LEU A 144 -8.28 13.42 13.14
N GLN A 145 -9.22 14.21 12.62
CA GLN A 145 -9.41 14.34 11.17
C GLN A 145 -8.18 14.99 10.51
N GLU A 146 -7.68 16.07 11.09
CA GLU A 146 -6.48 16.77 10.63
C GLU A 146 -5.25 15.85 10.64
N ALA A 147 -5.08 15.07 11.71
CA ALA A 147 -4.01 14.08 11.86
C ALA A 147 -4.03 13.03 10.75
N ASN A 148 -5.21 12.46 10.46
CA ASN A 148 -5.37 11.49 9.38
C ASN A 148 -5.12 12.10 8.00
N ALA A 149 -5.56 13.35 7.77
CA ALA A 149 -5.31 14.07 6.53
C ALA A 149 -3.81 14.28 6.29
N LEU A 150 -3.08 14.73 7.32
CA LEU A 150 -1.62 14.92 7.24
C LEU A 150 -0.88 13.61 6.97
N LEU A 151 -1.28 12.52 7.64
CA LEU A 151 -0.69 11.19 7.41
C LEU A 151 -0.93 10.70 5.98
N ARG A 152 -2.16 10.77 5.46
CA ARG A 152 -2.46 10.38 4.06
C ARG A 152 -1.68 11.23 3.06
N LEU A 153 -1.65 12.55 3.24
CA LEU A 153 -0.88 13.45 2.37
C LEU A 153 0.60 13.09 2.36
N SER A 154 1.14 12.77 3.53
CA SER A 154 2.56 12.45 3.67
C SER A 154 2.89 11.09 3.09
N ILE A 155 2.04 10.07 3.26
CA ILE A 155 2.22 8.77 2.60
C ILE A 155 2.28 8.95 1.08
N ASN A 156 1.34 9.68 0.49
CA ASN A 156 1.35 9.95 -0.95
C ASN A 156 2.60 10.71 -1.38
N ALA A 157 2.99 11.76 -0.64
CA ALA A 157 4.22 12.52 -0.91
C ALA A 157 5.47 11.64 -0.81
N THR A 158 5.55 10.74 0.18
CA THR A 158 6.67 9.81 0.34
C THR A 158 6.70 8.76 -0.75
N THR A 159 5.55 8.29 -1.26
CA THR A 159 5.50 7.37 -2.40
C THR A 159 5.97 8.06 -3.68
N ILE A 160 5.46 9.26 -3.98
CA ILE A 160 5.88 10.04 -5.17
C ILE A 160 7.37 10.37 -5.11
N GLY A 161 7.80 11.00 -4.02
CA GLY A 161 9.17 11.45 -3.83
C GLY A 161 10.15 10.30 -3.65
N GLY A 162 9.74 9.25 -2.95
CA GLY A 162 10.55 8.05 -2.70
C GLY A 162 10.77 7.22 -3.95
N ALA A 163 9.78 7.08 -4.84
CA ALA A 163 9.96 6.43 -6.13
C ALA A 163 10.96 7.18 -7.03
N ALA A 164 10.82 8.51 -7.12
CA ALA A 164 11.73 9.37 -7.87
C ALA A 164 13.16 9.29 -7.29
N ALA A 165 13.28 9.48 -5.98
CA ALA A 165 14.55 9.41 -5.27
C ALA A 165 15.18 8.02 -5.39
N GLY A 166 14.40 6.94 -5.29
CA GLY A 166 14.86 5.56 -5.46
C GLY A 166 15.47 5.34 -6.84
N GLY A 167 14.79 5.74 -7.91
CA GLY A 167 15.33 5.63 -9.27
C GLY A 167 16.65 6.38 -9.45
N LEU A 168 16.73 7.62 -8.93
CA LEU A 168 17.93 8.46 -9.03
C LEU A 168 19.09 7.95 -8.15
N LEU A 169 18.80 7.55 -6.91
CA LEU A 169 19.81 7.03 -5.98
C LEU A 169 20.40 5.72 -6.49
N VAL A 170 19.57 4.80 -6.98
CA VAL A 170 20.06 3.55 -7.56
C VAL A 170 20.91 3.82 -8.80
N ALA A 171 20.52 4.76 -9.66
CA ALA A 171 21.30 5.13 -10.83
C ALA A 171 22.63 5.82 -10.48
N GLY A 172 22.66 6.65 -9.43
CA GLY A 172 23.83 7.45 -9.05
C GLY A 172 24.83 6.75 -8.13
N VAL A 173 24.34 6.09 -7.07
CA VAL A 173 25.18 5.45 -6.04
C VAL A 173 25.00 3.93 -5.94
N GLY A 174 24.10 3.35 -6.73
CA GLY A 174 23.86 1.91 -6.76
C GLY A 174 22.86 1.42 -5.71
N PRO A 175 22.35 0.19 -5.88
CA PRO A 175 21.28 -0.34 -5.04
C PRO A 175 21.71 -0.65 -3.60
N GLY A 176 22.97 -1.09 -3.38
CA GLY A 176 23.47 -1.40 -2.03
C GLY A 176 23.48 -0.19 -1.08
N TRP A 177 24.02 0.95 -1.54
CA TRP A 177 23.99 2.20 -0.78
C TRP A 177 22.58 2.75 -0.60
N THR A 178 21.73 2.57 -1.60
CA THR A 178 20.32 2.98 -1.53
C THR A 178 19.56 2.18 -0.46
N ILE A 179 19.81 0.88 -0.33
CA ILE A 179 19.23 0.05 0.75
C ILE A 179 19.84 0.40 2.11
N ALA A 180 21.11 0.79 2.17
CA ALA A 180 21.72 1.29 3.42
C ALA A 180 21.02 2.56 3.92
N ILE A 181 20.60 3.46 3.02
CA ILE A 181 19.80 4.63 3.36
C ILE A 181 18.48 4.20 4.00
N ASP A 182 17.77 3.22 3.43
CA ASP A 182 16.54 2.68 4.01
C ASP A 182 16.75 2.10 5.41
N ALA A 183 17.83 1.33 5.62
CA ALA A 183 18.19 0.85 6.96
C ALA A 183 18.34 1.99 7.97
N CYS A 184 19.01 3.08 7.58
CA CYS A 184 19.12 4.30 8.40
C CYS A 184 17.75 4.96 8.64
N THR A 185 16.86 5.01 7.65
CA THR A 185 15.51 5.55 7.84
C THR A 185 14.68 4.73 8.82
N TYR A 186 14.82 3.40 8.83
CA TYR A 186 14.16 2.56 9.84
C TYR A 186 14.71 2.82 11.25
N LEU A 187 16.03 3.00 11.40
CA LEU A 187 16.63 3.38 12.69
C LEU A 187 16.14 4.75 13.16
N LEU A 188 16.09 5.75 12.26
CA LEU A 188 15.54 7.07 12.57
C LEU A 188 14.06 6.98 12.94
N GLY A 189 13.28 6.17 12.21
CA GLY A 189 11.89 5.90 12.54
C GLY A 189 11.75 5.31 13.94
N ALA A 190 12.56 4.30 14.28
CA ALA A 190 12.60 3.74 15.64
C ALA A 190 12.98 4.80 16.68
N ALA A 191 13.94 5.66 16.40
CA ALA A 191 14.37 6.73 17.30
C ALA A 191 13.26 7.77 17.55
N PHE A 192 12.44 8.11 16.55
CA PHE A 192 11.26 8.97 16.74
C PHE A 192 10.15 8.28 17.54
N LEU A 193 9.95 6.97 17.35
CA LEU A 193 8.86 6.22 17.99
C LEU A 193 9.20 5.79 19.42
N ALA A 194 10.47 5.57 19.74
CA ALA A 194 10.95 5.15 21.07
C ALA A 194 10.51 6.07 22.24
N PRO A 195 10.60 7.41 22.15
CA PRO A 195 10.20 8.29 23.24
C PRO A 195 8.69 8.44 23.41
N MET A 196 7.87 7.82 22.54
CA MET A 196 6.42 7.92 22.63
C MET A 196 5.89 7.27 23.91
N ARG A 197 4.89 7.90 24.51
CA ARG A 197 4.21 7.43 25.73
C ARG A 197 2.75 7.15 25.41
N LEU A 198 2.52 6.01 24.77
CA LEU A 198 1.17 5.52 24.53
C LEU A 198 0.66 4.77 25.75
N ARG A 199 -0.60 5.01 26.14
CA ARG A 199 -1.24 4.18 27.16
C ARG A 199 -1.26 2.75 26.64
N ALA A 200 -0.78 1.80 27.44
CA ALA A 200 -1.02 0.39 27.18
C ALA A 200 -2.52 0.23 26.94
N ALA A 201 -2.91 -0.48 25.88
CA ALA A 201 -4.31 -0.75 25.62
C ALA A 201 -4.92 -1.28 26.92
N ALA A 202 -5.86 -0.52 27.49
CA ALA A 202 -6.62 -1.00 28.64
C ALA A 202 -7.13 -2.37 28.22
N ARG A 203 -6.78 -3.42 29.00
CA ARG A 203 -7.14 -4.83 28.76
C ARG A 203 -8.42 -4.88 27.95
N ALA A 204 -8.34 -5.37 26.71
CA ALA A 204 -9.53 -5.66 25.92
C ALA A 204 -10.55 -6.30 26.87
N VAL A 205 -11.66 -5.61 27.06
CA VAL A 205 -12.69 -5.91 28.03
C VAL A 205 -13.01 -7.40 27.93
N ALA A 206 -12.95 -8.10 29.07
CA ALA A 206 -13.46 -9.45 29.18
C ALA A 206 -14.91 -9.48 28.67
N GLY A 207 -15.21 -10.21 27.59
CA GLY A 207 -16.60 -10.39 27.17
C GLY A 207 -16.85 -11.07 25.82
N SER A 208 -16.12 -10.74 24.75
CA SER A 208 -16.33 -11.33 23.42
C SER A 208 -15.16 -12.26 23.06
N SER A 209 -15.48 -13.46 22.56
CA SER A 209 -14.44 -14.33 22.03
C SER A 209 -13.98 -13.74 20.69
N PHE A 210 -12.68 -13.52 20.52
CA PHE A 210 -12.06 -13.10 19.26
C PHE A 210 -12.55 -13.93 18.06
N LEU A 211 -12.80 -15.22 18.28
CA LEU A 211 -13.42 -16.11 17.29
C LEU A 211 -14.86 -15.72 16.93
N ARG A 212 -15.69 -15.33 17.90
CA ARG A 212 -17.05 -14.83 17.63
C ARG A 212 -17.00 -13.53 16.82
N GLU A 213 -16.10 -12.61 17.16
CA GLU A 213 -15.93 -11.38 16.39
C GLU A 213 -15.50 -11.66 14.95
N LEU A 214 -14.55 -12.59 14.73
CA LEU A 214 -14.18 -13.05 13.39
C LEU A 214 -15.37 -13.63 12.62
N ILE A 215 -16.16 -14.51 13.25
CA ILE A 215 -17.34 -15.13 12.64
C ILE A 215 -18.40 -14.08 12.28
N GLU A 216 -18.67 -13.13 13.17
CA GLU A 216 -19.60 -12.03 12.92
C GLU A 216 -19.13 -11.15 11.76
N GLY A 217 -17.85 -10.78 11.72
CA GLY A 217 -17.27 -10.04 10.60
C GLY A 217 -17.34 -10.81 9.27
N TRP A 218 -17.13 -12.12 9.29
CA TRP A 218 -17.24 -12.98 8.10
C TRP A 218 -18.68 -13.06 7.58
N ASN A 219 -19.65 -13.14 8.51
CA ASN A 219 -21.07 -13.14 8.16
C ASN A 219 -21.50 -11.81 7.54
N GLU A 220 -21.05 -10.67 8.06
CA GLU A 220 -21.28 -9.35 7.46
C GLU A 220 -20.58 -9.17 6.11
N PHE A 221 -19.39 -9.75 5.95
CA PHE A 221 -18.67 -9.72 4.69
C PHE A 221 -19.38 -10.51 3.59
N ARG A 222 -19.77 -11.76 3.89
CA ARG A 222 -20.40 -12.65 2.90
C ARG A 222 -21.85 -12.31 2.59
N SER A 223 -22.53 -11.55 3.46
CA SER A 223 -23.93 -11.15 3.24
C SER A 223 -24.10 -10.11 2.12
N ARG A 224 -23.00 -9.53 1.63
CA ARG A 224 -23.00 -8.44 0.65
C ARG A 224 -22.27 -8.87 -0.63
N THR A 225 -23.02 -9.20 -1.68
CA THR A 225 -22.43 -9.68 -2.94
C THR A 225 -21.44 -8.70 -3.54
N TRP A 226 -21.79 -7.42 -3.59
CA TRP A 226 -20.91 -6.37 -4.14
C TRP A 226 -19.54 -6.32 -3.45
N LEU A 227 -19.49 -6.63 -2.15
CA LEU A 227 -18.28 -6.54 -1.35
C LEU A 227 -17.34 -7.70 -1.66
N TRP A 228 -17.80 -8.94 -1.48
CA TRP A 228 -16.91 -10.08 -1.63
C TRP A 228 -16.49 -10.29 -3.09
N VAL A 229 -17.33 -9.94 -4.08
CA VAL A 229 -16.92 -10.10 -5.49
C VAL A 229 -15.86 -9.08 -5.89
N ILE A 230 -15.96 -7.83 -5.43
CA ILE A 230 -14.91 -6.83 -5.66
C ILE A 230 -13.60 -7.25 -4.95
N VAL A 231 -13.69 -7.82 -3.76
CA VAL A 231 -12.50 -8.34 -3.05
C VAL A 231 -11.85 -9.51 -3.81
N VAL A 232 -12.64 -10.41 -4.38
CA VAL A 232 -12.13 -11.48 -5.25
C VAL A 232 -11.49 -10.89 -6.51
N GLU A 233 -12.13 -9.91 -7.15
CA GLU A 233 -11.56 -9.18 -8.29
C GLU A 233 -10.18 -8.60 -7.94
N PHE A 234 -10.08 -7.87 -6.81
CA PHE A 234 -8.83 -7.28 -6.36
C PHE A 234 -7.80 -8.33 -5.95
N ALA A 235 -8.19 -9.50 -5.46
CA ALA A 235 -7.26 -10.60 -5.23
C ALA A 235 -6.54 -11.00 -6.53
N PHE A 236 -7.29 -11.13 -7.64
CA PHE A 236 -6.72 -11.42 -8.95
C PHE A 236 -5.94 -10.24 -9.53
N LEU A 237 -6.46 -9.02 -9.43
CA LEU A 237 -5.78 -7.83 -9.95
C LEU A 237 -4.48 -7.55 -9.19
N ASN A 238 -4.44 -7.69 -7.86
CA ASN A 238 -3.20 -7.57 -7.12
C ASN A 238 -2.22 -8.69 -7.49
N ALA A 239 -2.69 -9.95 -7.56
CA ALA A 239 -1.85 -11.08 -7.92
C ALA A 239 -1.29 -11.02 -9.34
N ALA A 240 -1.98 -10.40 -10.29
CA ALA A 240 -1.56 -10.29 -11.68
C ALA A 240 -0.94 -8.92 -11.98
N ALA A 241 -1.70 -7.83 -11.82
CA ALA A 241 -1.26 -6.49 -12.21
C ALA A 241 -0.18 -5.93 -11.27
N ASN A 242 -0.42 -5.90 -9.96
CA ASN A 242 0.56 -5.30 -9.03
C ASN A 242 1.88 -6.08 -9.03
N THR A 243 1.83 -7.40 -8.99
CA THR A 243 3.05 -8.23 -9.03
C THR A 243 3.79 -8.13 -10.37
N SER A 244 3.07 -8.10 -11.50
CA SER A 244 3.69 -7.89 -12.82
C SER A 244 4.31 -6.52 -12.96
N PHE A 245 3.67 -5.49 -12.43
CA PHE A 245 4.23 -4.15 -12.45
C PHE A 245 5.52 -4.08 -11.63
N ALA A 246 5.51 -4.65 -10.42
CA ALA A 246 6.66 -4.66 -9.53
C ALA A 246 7.83 -5.58 -9.99
N VAL A 247 7.56 -6.63 -10.77
CA VAL A 247 8.59 -7.58 -11.25
C VAL A 247 9.02 -7.29 -12.70
N LEU A 248 8.06 -7.22 -13.62
CA LEU A 248 8.33 -7.04 -15.05
C LEU A 248 8.64 -5.59 -15.40
N GLY A 249 8.04 -4.62 -14.68
CA GLY A 249 8.33 -3.20 -14.85
C GLY A 249 9.82 -2.84 -14.74
N PRO A 250 10.51 -3.12 -13.62
CA PRO A 250 11.95 -2.87 -13.50
C PRO A 250 12.78 -3.73 -14.45
N THR A 251 12.30 -4.91 -14.83
CA THR A 251 12.97 -5.78 -15.81
C THR A 251 12.98 -5.14 -17.21
N VAL A 252 11.83 -4.67 -17.68
CA VAL A 252 11.72 -3.92 -18.94
C VAL A 252 12.51 -2.62 -18.86
N ALA A 253 12.43 -1.91 -17.73
CA ALA A 253 13.17 -0.68 -17.55
C ALA A 253 14.68 -0.87 -17.67
N LYS A 254 15.21 -1.92 -17.02
CA LYS A 254 16.62 -2.30 -17.09
C LYS A 254 17.06 -2.69 -18.51
N ARG A 255 16.24 -3.45 -19.22
CA ARG A 255 16.58 -3.98 -20.54
C ARG A 255 16.48 -2.94 -21.65
N ASP A 256 15.39 -2.15 -21.64
CA ASP A 256 14.94 -1.42 -22.82
C ASP A 256 14.79 0.11 -22.60
N LEU A 257 14.69 0.59 -21.35
CA LEU A 257 14.25 1.97 -21.07
C LEU A 257 15.30 2.87 -20.39
N GLY A 258 16.51 2.37 -20.14
CA GLY A 258 17.57 3.15 -19.48
C GLY A 258 17.67 2.95 -17.97
N GLY A 259 17.04 1.90 -17.42
CA GLY A 259 17.34 1.40 -16.09
C GLY A 259 16.55 2.06 -14.93
N PRO A 260 17.18 2.22 -13.75
CA PRO A 260 16.51 2.63 -12.53
C PRO A 260 15.82 3.99 -12.59
N ALA A 261 16.43 4.98 -13.25
CA ALA A 261 15.86 6.31 -13.37
C ALA A 261 14.55 6.30 -14.18
N ALA A 262 14.49 5.51 -15.26
CA ALA A 262 13.29 5.35 -16.07
C ALA A 262 12.16 4.66 -15.28
N TRP A 263 12.49 3.63 -14.50
CA TRP A 263 11.50 2.98 -13.63
C TRP A 263 10.98 3.91 -12.55
N GLY A 264 11.87 4.68 -11.90
CA GLY A 264 11.50 5.71 -10.94
C GLY A 264 10.54 6.74 -11.53
N ALA A 265 10.79 7.22 -12.76
CA ALA A 265 9.91 8.16 -13.46
C ALA A 265 8.51 7.58 -13.73
N ILE A 266 8.40 6.29 -14.10
CA ILE A 266 7.12 5.61 -14.32
C ILE A 266 6.32 5.53 -13.00
N LEU A 267 6.97 5.11 -11.91
CA LEU A 267 6.35 5.06 -10.57
C LEU A 267 5.93 6.45 -10.08
N THR A 268 6.74 7.48 -10.32
CA THR A 268 6.37 8.87 -10.03
C THR A 268 5.15 9.30 -10.83
N GLY A 269 5.05 8.89 -12.11
CA GLY A 269 3.86 9.11 -12.93
C GLY A 269 2.60 8.52 -12.31
N GLU A 270 2.64 7.23 -11.92
CA GLU A 270 1.53 6.58 -11.20
C GLU A 270 1.12 7.36 -9.95
N ALA A 271 2.12 7.75 -9.15
CA ALA A 271 1.87 8.42 -7.89
C ALA A 271 1.32 9.86 -8.08
N VAL A 272 1.70 10.58 -9.14
CA VAL A 272 1.03 11.83 -9.57
C VAL A 272 -0.41 11.55 -9.98
N GLY A 273 -0.65 10.46 -10.70
CA GLY A 273 -1.98 9.98 -11.06
C GLY A 273 -2.88 9.78 -9.86
N LEU A 274 -2.39 9.15 -8.79
CA LEU A 274 -3.14 8.97 -7.55
C LEU A 274 -3.62 10.33 -6.98
N VAL A 275 -2.73 11.33 -6.90
CA VAL A 275 -3.11 12.67 -6.40
C VAL A 275 -4.18 13.32 -7.28
N LEU A 276 -4.01 13.27 -8.60
CA LEU A 276 -4.99 13.84 -9.55
C LEU A 276 -6.34 13.11 -9.47
N GLY A 277 -6.33 11.79 -9.31
CA GLY A 277 -7.52 10.96 -9.13
C GLY A 277 -8.30 11.35 -7.88
N GLY A 278 -7.60 11.60 -6.77
CA GLY A 278 -8.22 12.07 -5.52
C GLY A 278 -8.85 13.46 -5.69
N LEU A 279 -8.17 14.39 -6.36
CA LEU A 279 -8.73 15.72 -6.66
C LEU A 279 -9.96 15.64 -7.56
N LEU A 280 -9.96 14.73 -8.53
CA LEU A 280 -11.12 14.47 -9.39
C LEU A 280 -12.27 13.81 -8.61
N ALA A 281 -11.94 12.88 -7.70
CA ALA A 281 -12.90 12.20 -6.84
C ALA A 281 -13.71 13.18 -5.96
N LEU A 282 -13.13 14.32 -5.57
CA LEU A 282 -13.83 15.38 -4.84
C LEU A 282 -14.96 16.03 -5.66
N ARG A 283 -14.85 16.03 -6.99
CA ARG A 283 -15.80 16.70 -7.89
C ARG A 283 -16.88 15.75 -8.41
N ILE A 284 -16.62 14.44 -8.41
CA ILE A 284 -17.59 13.45 -8.88
C ILE A 284 -18.48 12.97 -7.74
N ARG A 285 -19.78 12.85 -8.02
CA ARG A 285 -20.77 12.28 -7.09
C ARG A 285 -21.69 11.33 -7.86
N PRO A 286 -21.15 10.20 -8.35
CA PRO A 286 -21.91 9.30 -9.20
C PRO A 286 -23.10 8.72 -8.43
N ALA A 287 -24.25 8.61 -9.10
CA ALA A 287 -25.44 7.95 -8.54
C ALA A 287 -25.17 6.48 -8.21
N ARG A 288 -24.27 5.85 -8.98
CA ARG A 288 -23.83 4.44 -8.87
C ARG A 288 -22.32 4.40 -8.60
N PRO A 289 -21.88 4.57 -7.34
CA PRO A 289 -20.47 4.72 -7.01
C PRO A 289 -19.61 3.51 -7.39
N LEU A 290 -20.07 2.28 -7.13
CA LEU A 290 -19.31 1.08 -7.46
C LEU A 290 -19.15 0.84 -8.96
N LEU A 291 -20.16 1.19 -9.77
CA LEU A 291 -20.05 1.12 -11.23
C LEU A 291 -18.94 2.04 -11.76
N VAL A 292 -18.88 3.27 -11.25
CA VAL A 292 -17.84 4.22 -11.66
C VAL A 292 -16.47 3.82 -11.10
N ALA A 293 -16.42 3.35 -9.86
CA ALA A 293 -15.20 2.87 -9.20
C ALA A 293 -14.58 1.70 -9.98
N SER A 294 -15.34 0.62 -10.21
CA SER A 294 -14.87 -0.56 -10.95
C SER A 294 -14.57 -0.21 -12.42
N GLY A 295 -15.36 0.65 -13.05
CA GLY A 295 -15.08 1.14 -14.40
C GLY A 295 -13.76 1.89 -14.51
N ALA A 296 -13.38 2.68 -13.49
CA ALA A 296 -12.14 3.43 -13.46
C ALA A 296 -10.88 2.54 -13.42
N ILE A 297 -11.00 1.30 -12.91
CA ILE A 297 -9.88 0.34 -12.88
C ILE A 297 -9.42 -0.07 -14.27
N VAL A 298 -10.23 0.07 -15.31
CA VAL A 298 -9.79 -0.19 -16.70
C VAL A 298 -8.63 0.72 -17.12
N LEU A 299 -8.51 1.90 -16.50
CA LEU A 299 -7.42 2.84 -16.73
C LEU A 299 -6.05 2.30 -16.29
N LEU A 300 -6.02 1.19 -15.56
CA LEU A 300 -4.81 0.48 -15.19
C LEU A 300 -4.21 -0.34 -16.35
N ALA A 301 -4.97 -0.66 -17.40
CA ALA A 301 -4.50 -1.50 -18.52
C ALA A 301 -3.45 -0.83 -19.44
N PRO A 302 -3.57 0.45 -19.83
CA PRO A 302 -2.62 1.12 -20.73
C PRO A 302 -1.14 1.07 -20.29
N PRO A 303 -0.76 1.29 -19.01
CA PRO A 303 0.62 1.12 -18.56
C PRO A 303 1.22 -0.25 -18.93
N PHE A 304 0.49 -1.34 -18.73
CA PHE A 304 0.95 -2.69 -19.05
C PHE A 304 1.08 -2.90 -20.56
N ALA A 305 0.11 -2.42 -21.34
CA ALA A 305 0.17 -2.52 -22.79
C ALA A 305 1.38 -1.74 -23.36
N LEU A 306 1.65 -0.53 -22.86
CA LEU A 306 2.79 0.28 -23.29
C LEU A 306 4.13 -0.29 -22.83
N LEU A 307 4.21 -0.87 -21.63
CA LEU A 307 5.38 -1.63 -21.18
C LEU A 307 5.62 -2.85 -22.08
N GLY A 308 4.57 -3.59 -22.45
CA GLY A 308 4.67 -4.74 -23.35
C GLY A 308 5.13 -4.37 -24.76
N LEU A 309 4.73 -3.19 -25.24
CA LEU A 309 5.16 -2.62 -26.52
C LEU A 309 6.61 -2.10 -26.52
N GLY A 310 7.22 -1.89 -25.36
CA GLY A 310 8.52 -1.20 -25.27
C GLY A 310 8.41 0.28 -25.64
N ALA A 311 7.29 0.93 -25.30
CA ALA A 311 7.08 2.34 -25.61
C ALA A 311 8.09 3.27 -24.89
N PRO A 312 8.31 4.51 -25.37
CA PRO A 312 9.18 5.46 -24.70
C PRO A 312 8.76 5.73 -23.25
N VAL A 313 9.73 5.97 -22.37
CA VAL A 313 9.50 6.21 -20.93
C VAL A 313 8.42 7.25 -20.66
N ALA A 314 8.42 8.36 -21.41
CA ALA A 314 7.42 9.42 -21.26
C ALA A 314 5.99 8.94 -21.55
N ALA A 315 5.80 8.05 -22.53
CA ALA A 315 4.49 7.48 -22.85
C ALA A 315 4.03 6.51 -21.76
N ILE A 316 4.92 5.66 -21.25
CA ILE A 316 4.61 4.73 -20.16
C ILE A 316 4.31 5.50 -18.87
N ALA A 317 5.10 6.52 -18.54
CA ALA A 317 4.85 7.37 -17.37
C ALA A 317 3.53 8.14 -17.49
N GLY A 318 3.20 8.66 -18.69
CA GLY A 318 1.90 9.28 -18.96
C GLY A 318 0.72 8.31 -18.80
N ALA A 319 0.87 7.07 -19.27
CA ALA A 319 -0.12 6.03 -19.02
C ALA A 319 -0.20 5.65 -17.54
N ALA A 320 0.93 5.63 -16.83
CA ALA A 320 0.97 5.37 -15.39
C ALA A 320 0.19 6.43 -14.61
N VAL A 321 0.27 7.72 -14.99
CA VAL A 321 -0.60 8.78 -14.45
C VAL A 321 -2.09 8.42 -14.64
N ILE A 322 -2.48 7.95 -15.82
CA ILE A 322 -3.86 7.54 -16.10
C ILE A 322 -4.27 6.35 -15.22
N GLY A 323 -3.39 5.36 -15.06
CA GLY A 323 -3.59 4.22 -14.17
C GLY A 323 -3.77 4.63 -12.71
N GLY A 324 -2.91 5.52 -12.21
CA GLY A 324 -3.02 6.07 -10.86
C GLY A 324 -4.33 6.83 -10.62
N ILE A 325 -4.81 7.59 -11.61
CA ILE A 325 -6.14 8.24 -11.53
C ILE A 325 -7.24 7.20 -11.31
N GLY A 326 -7.20 6.11 -12.08
CA GLY A 326 -8.16 5.00 -11.97
C GLY A 326 -8.16 4.34 -10.59
N ILE A 327 -6.95 4.04 -10.06
CA ILE A 327 -6.76 3.45 -8.74
C ILE A 327 -7.33 4.34 -7.64
N GLU A 328 -7.02 5.64 -7.64
CA GLU A 328 -7.48 6.52 -6.55
C GLU A 328 -8.99 6.80 -6.62
N ILE A 329 -9.57 6.94 -7.82
CA ILE A 329 -11.02 7.07 -7.97
C ILE A 329 -11.72 5.84 -7.39
N PHE A 330 -11.22 4.64 -7.68
CA PHE A 330 -11.72 3.43 -7.07
C PHE A 330 -11.60 3.49 -5.55
N GLY A 331 -10.40 3.78 -5.03
CA GLY A 331 -10.13 3.78 -3.59
C GLY A 331 -11.06 4.73 -2.81
N VAL A 332 -11.26 5.95 -3.30
CA VAL A 332 -12.14 6.93 -2.65
C VAL A 332 -13.60 6.48 -2.66
N LEU A 333 -14.11 6.00 -3.80
CA LEU A 333 -15.50 5.57 -3.93
C LEU A 333 -15.76 4.27 -3.16
N TRP A 334 -14.78 3.35 -3.13
CA TRP A 334 -14.81 2.12 -2.35
C TRP A 334 -14.89 2.41 -0.85
N ASP A 335 -13.94 3.19 -0.33
CA ASP A 335 -13.91 3.59 1.09
C ASP A 335 -15.22 4.26 1.50
N THR A 336 -15.70 5.19 0.69
CA THR A 336 -16.97 5.91 0.95
C THR A 336 -18.16 4.96 0.95
N THR A 337 -18.21 4.02 0.02
CA THR A 337 -19.31 3.06 -0.08
C THR A 337 -19.31 2.09 1.11
N MET A 338 -18.14 1.58 1.50
CA MET A 338 -17.98 0.76 2.70
C MET A 338 -18.48 1.49 3.94
N GLN A 339 -18.06 2.75 4.13
CA GLN A 339 -18.46 3.58 5.27
C GLN A 339 -19.97 3.90 5.30
N GLN A 340 -20.64 3.98 4.15
CA GLN A 340 -22.09 4.27 4.07
C GLN A 340 -22.98 3.03 4.20
N GLN A 341 -22.49 1.88 3.73
CA GLN A 341 -23.32 0.68 3.58
C GLN A 341 -23.12 -0.32 4.72
N ILE A 342 -21.97 -0.26 5.40
CA ILE A 342 -21.62 -1.18 6.49
C ILE A 342 -21.86 -0.48 7.84
N PRO A 343 -22.56 -1.12 8.80
CA PRO A 343 -22.74 -0.58 10.14
C PRO A 343 -21.40 -0.27 10.82
N ALA A 344 -21.35 0.81 11.59
CA ALA A 344 -20.12 1.29 12.23
C ALA A 344 -19.47 0.23 13.13
N GLU A 345 -20.29 -0.62 13.76
CA GLU A 345 -19.86 -1.68 14.67
C GLU A 345 -19.16 -2.84 13.94
N ALA A 346 -19.44 -3.02 12.65
CA ALA A 346 -18.89 -4.10 11.81
C ALA A 346 -17.79 -3.62 10.86
N LEU A 347 -17.71 -2.31 10.58
CA LEU A 347 -16.86 -1.71 9.56
C LEU A 347 -15.38 -2.13 9.66
N ALA A 348 -14.78 -2.07 10.85
CA ALA A 348 -13.38 -2.44 11.05
C ALA A 348 -13.09 -3.93 10.73
N ARG A 349 -14.04 -4.82 11.06
CA ARG A 349 -13.92 -6.25 10.78
C ARG A 349 -14.05 -6.51 9.29
N VAL A 350 -14.98 -5.83 8.63
CA VAL A 350 -15.16 -5.95 7.18
C VAL A 350 -13.93 -5.43 6.41
N TYR A 351 -13.35 -4.29 6.81
CA TYR A 351 -12.07 -3.82 6.25
C TYR A 351 -10.92 -4.82 6.42
N SER A 352 -10.91 -5.58 7.52
CA SER A 352 -9.89 -6.60 7.74
C SER A 352 -10.01 -7.77 6.74
N TYR A 353 -11.25 -8.19 6.44
CA TYR A 353 -11.52 -9.20 5.41
C TYR A 353 -11.27 -8.69 3.99
N ASP A 354 -11.62 -7.44 3.71
CA ASP A 354 -11.30 -6.75 2.45
C ASP A 354 -9.79 -6.74 2.19
N ALA A 355 -9.00 -6.25 3.15
CA ALA A 355 -7.54 -6.21 3.03
C ALA A 355 -6.93 -7.61 2.90
N LEU A 356 -7.35 -8.56 3.75
CA LEU A 356 -6.86 -9.94 3.69
C LEU A 356 -7.17 -10.57 2.33
N GLY A 357 -8.44 -10.52 1.90
CA GLY A 357 -8.89 -11.11 0.65
C GLY A 357 -8.21 -10.49 -0.57
N SER A 358 -8.04 -9.17 -0.59
CA SER A 358 -7.44 -8.45 -1.71
C SER A 358 -5.94 -8.73 -1.88
N PHE A 359 -5.21 -9.05 -0.80
CA PHE A 359 -3.76 -9.26 -0.84
C PHE A 359 -3.31 -10.72 -0.71
N VAL A 360 -4.21 -11.64 -0.34
CA VAL A 360 -3.85 -13.05 -0.04
C VAL A 360 -3.15 -13.76 -1.21
N LEU A 361 -3.47 -13.39 -2.45
CA LEU A 361 -2.90 -14.00 -3.65
C LEU A 361 -1.60 -13.35 -4.12
N MET A 362 -1.17 -12.21 -3.56
CA MET A 362 0.07 -11.53 -3.98
C MET A 362 1.33 -12.40 -3.88
N PRO A 363 1.57 -13.19 -2.80
CA PRO A 363 2.77 -14.02 -2.73
C PRO A 363 2.83 -15.05 -3.86
N ILE A 364 1.67 -15.61 -4.23
CA ILE A 364 1.54 -16.54 -5.36
C ILE A 364 1.83 -15.80 -6.66
N GLY A 365 1.20 -14.63 -6.88
CA GLY A 365 1.43 -13.78 -8.04
C GLY A 365 2.91 -13.46 -8.27
N PHE A 366 3.62 -13.03 -7.22
CA PHE A 366 5.06 -12.77 -7.26
C PHE A 366 5.88 -14.02 -7.61
N ALA A 367 5.52 -15.18 -7.07
CA ALA A 367 6.22 -16.43 -7.34
C ALA A 367 6.04 -16.92 -8.78
N VAL A 368 4.87 -16.68 -9.41
CA VAL A 368 4.53 -17.25 -10.73
C VAL A 368 4.76 -16.29 -11.90
N VAL A 369 4.72 -14.97 -11.71
CA VAL A 369 4.82 -13.99 -12.80
C VAL A 369 6.14 -14.11 -13.59
N GLY A 370 7.24 -14.32 -12.89
CA GLY A 370 8.55 -14.52 -13.51
C GLY A 370 8.61 -15.81 -14.33
N PRO A 371 8.29 -16.99 -13.77
CA PRO A 371 8.18 -18.23 -14.54
C PRO A 371 7.26 -18.13 -15.77
N ILE A 372 6.07 -17.52 -15.62
CA ILE A 372 5.14 -17.31 -16.74
C ILE A 372 5.83 -16.50 -17.85
N SER A 373 6.41 -15.36 -17.51
CA SER A 373 7.09 -14.49 -18.48
C SER A 373 8.34 -15.09 -19.12
N ASN A 374 8.98 -16.10 -18.52
CA ASN A 374 10.04 -16.85 -19.19
C ASN A 374 9.51 -17.76 -20.30
N VAL A 375 8.32 -18.33 -20.11
CA VAL A 375 7.72 -19.29 -21.05
C VAL A 375 6.99 -18.58 -22.18
N VAL A 376 6.15 -17.60 -21.85
CA VAL A 376 5.31 -16.92 -22.85
C VAL A 376 5.91 -15.59 -23.33
N GLY A 377 6.96 -15.10 -22.66
CA GLY A 377 7.58 -13.80 -22.94
C GLY A 377 7.00 -12.67 -22.08
N ILE A 378 7.85 -11.67 -21.80
CA ILE A 378 7.49 -10.50 -20.99
C ILE A 378 6.34 -9.71 -21.63
N SER A 379 6.43 -9.38 -22.92
CA SER A 379 5.39 -8.61 -23.62
C SER A 379 4.05 -9.33 -23.64
N ALA A 380 4.02 -10.63 -23.94
CA ALA A 380 2.79 -11.42 -23.92
C ALA A 380 2.18 -11.50 -22.52
N THR A 381 3.01 -11.62 -21.47
CA THR A 381 2.54 -11.59 -20.08
C THR A 381 1.89 -10.25 -19.75
N LEU A 382 2.52 -9.13 -20.13
CA LEU A 382 2.00 -7.79 -19.90
C LEU A 382 0.69 -7.52 -20.66
N TYR A 383 0.58 -7.98 -21.91
CA TYR A 383 -0.70 -7.93 -22.64
C TYR A 383 -1.77 -8.82 -22.00
N GLY A 384 -1.39 -10.00 -21.52
CA GLY A 384 -2.29 -10.89 -20.76
C GLY A 384 -2.82 -10.22 -19.50
N VAL A 385 -1.99 -9.47 -18.77
CA VAL A 385 -2.40 -8.67 -17.61
C VAL A 385 -3.33 -7.53 -18.02
N ALA A 386 -3.01 -6.78 -19.08
CA ALA A 386 -3.88 -5.73 -19.60
C ALA A 386 -5.26 -6.28 -20.00
N ALA A 387 -5.30 -7.43 -20.68
CA ALA A 387 -6.53 -8.11 -21.04
C ALA A 387 -7.29 -8.61 -19.81
N LEU A 388 -6.60 -9.17 -18.80
CA LEU A 388 -7.20 -9.61 -17.55
C LEU A 388 -7.87 -8.45 -16.81
N ILE A 389 -7.24 -7.28 -16.76
CA ILE A 389 -7.85 -6.07 -16.17
C ILE A 389 -9.18 -5.76 -16.87
N VAL A 390 -9.20 -5.72 -18.20
CA VAL A 390 -10.43 -5.46 -18.97
C VAL A 390 -11.50 -6.53 -18.75
N VAL A 391 -11.11 -7.80 -18.68
CA VAL A 391 -12.03 -8.92 -18.44
C VAL A 391 -12.61 -8.86 -17.02
N CYS A 392 -11.79 -8.64 -16.00
CA CYS A 392 -12.23 -8.48 -14.61
C CYS A 392 -13.23 -7.32 -14.49
N VAL A 393 -12.91 -6.16 -15.06
CA VAL A 393 -13.80 -4.99 -15.07
C VAL A 393 -15.09 -5.30 -15.87
N GLY A 394 -14.99 -6.01 -17.00
CA GLY A 394 -16.16 -6.44 -17.75
C GLY A 394 -17.09 -7.33 -16.93
N LEU A 395 -16.53 -8.34 -16.25
CA LEU A 395 -17.25 -9.29 -15.41
C LEU A 395 -17.89 -8.61 -14.20
N ILE A 396 -17.16 -7.77 -13.46
CA ILE A 396 -17.70 -7.09 -12.28
C ILE A 396 -18.86 -6.16 -12.66
N LEU A 397 -18.77 -5.50 -13.82
CA LEU A 397 -19.84 -4.64 -14.34
C LEU A 397 -21.07 -5.42 -14.81
N THR A 398 -21.03 -6.75 -14.94
CA THR A 398 -22.24 -7.57 -15.20
C THR A 398 -23.07 -7.82 -13.93
N ILE A 399 -22.48 -7.64 -12.75
CA ILE A 399 -23.10 -7.99 -11.48
C ILE A 399 -24.14 -6.94 -11.10
N GLY A 400 -25.39 -7.39 -10.92
CA GLY A 400 -26.53 -6.54 -10.59
C GLY A 400 -26.23 -5.61 -9.42
N ASP A 401 -25.79 -6.17 -8.28
CA ASP A 401 -25.50 -5.41 -7.06
C ASP A 401 -24.48 -4.28 -7.28
N VAL A 402 -23.43 -4.49 -8.09
CA VAL A 402 -22.41 -3.47 -8.40
C VAL A 402 -23.02 -2.34 -9.26
N ARG A 403 -23.92 -2.69 -10.19
CA ARG A 403 -24.58 -1.73 -11.07
C ARG A 403 -25.69 -0.94 -10.39
N THR A 404 -26.41 -1.55 -9.46
CA THR A 404 -27.64 -0.99 -8.88
C THR A 404 -27.46 -0.39 -7.52
N LEU A 405 -26.33 -0.64 -6.83
CA LEU A 405 -26.06 -0.04 -5.52
C LEU A 405 -26.01 1.48 -5.66
N GLY A 406 -27.11 2.11 -5.24
CA GLY A 406 -27.24 3.56 -5.19
C GLY A 406 -26.52 4.13 -3.99
N ARG A 407 -26.12 5.39 -4.11
CA ARG A 407 -25.66 6.18 -2.97
C ARG A 407 -26.78 6.26 -1.92
N ARG A 408 -26.46 6.04 -0.64
CA ARG A 408 -27.37 6.39 0.46
C ARG A 408 -27.31 7.91 0.65
N GLU A 409 -28.41 8.59 0.36
CA GLU A 409 -28.57 10.00 0.76
C GLU A 409 -28.69 10.07 2.28
N ALA A 410 -28.00 11.01 2.91
CA ALA A 410 -28.19 11.28 4.33
C ALA A 410 -29.66 11.69 4.54
N PRO A 411 -30.34 11.22 5.60
CA PRO A 411 -31.70 11.65 5.88
C PRO A 411 -31.72 13.19 5.97
N PRO A 412 -32.75 13.86 5.41
CA PRO A 412 -32.82 15.31 5.45
C PRO A 412 -32.71 15.77 6.90
N THR A 413 -31.79 16.70 7.16
CA THR A 413 -31.68 17.35 8.47
C THR A 413 -33.03 17.97 8.78
N VAL A 414 -33.75 17.37 9.72
CA VAL A 414 -34.97 17.94 10.29
C VAL A 414 -34.52 19.24 10.96
N SER A 415 -34.71 20.36 10.27
CA SER A 415 -34.65 21.68 10.88
C SER A 415 -35.72 21.69 11.97
N ARG A 416 -35.29 21.56 13.24
CA ARG A 416 -36.20 21.78 14.36
C ARG A 416 -36.68 23.24 14.29
N PRO A 417 -37.99 23.48 14.37
CA PRO A 417 -38.56 24.83 14.30
C PRO A 417 -38.10 25.72 15.46
#